data_AF-A0A940M9A6-F1
#
_entry.id   AF-A0A940M9A6-F1
#
_cell.length_a   1.000
_cell.length_b   1.000
_cell.length_c   1.000
_cell.angle_alpha   90.00
_cell.angle_beta   90.00
_cell.angle_gamma   90.00
#
_symmetry.space_group_name_H-M   'P 1'
#
loop_
_entity.id
_entity.type
_entity.pdbx_description
1 polymer ?
#
loop_
_entity_poly.entity_id
_entity_poly.type
_entity_poly.pdbx_seq_one_letter_code
_entity_poly.pdbx_strand_id
1 'polypeptide(L)'
;MGFARACSVALVGVEGVVVEVQADLEPGVAAFTLVGLPDKSLVESKDRVRAAVVNAGAEWPQKKLTVGLSPAFVPKSGSGFDLAVAVAVLGAAERVDPRSIADLVLIGELGLDGRVRPVRGVLPAVLAAAEAGYRQVVVPEQTAGEASLVPGVSVLGVRSLAQLIAVLADEPVPDEPREDLRGRPDPMLAGLTMPGAGVGTGIATGAAGGPDLAEVAGQDTARSALEVAAAGGHHLLLSGPPGAGKTMLAERLSGILPPLTGQESLEVTAVHSVAGVLPPGEPLVRAAPYCAPHHSATMQSLIGGGNGLPRPGAVSLAHRGVLFLDRACKTGGMRYRWASVINARQRARPSSSGAGPLVCSAVRWSAAPARRHRRCVAASAGAAAAWGEAAGG
;
A
#
# COMPACT_ATOMS: atom_id res chain seq x y z
N MET A 1 -20.24 19.72 26.89
CA MET A 1 -19.35 18.55 26.91
C MET A 1 -18.57 18.61 25.63
N GLY A 2 -17.24 18.62 25.71
CA GLY A 2 -16.41 18.73 24.52
C GLY A 2 -16.27 17.36 23.88
N PHE A 3 -17.12 17.03 22.93
CA PHE A 3 -17.08 15.77 22.19
C PHE A 3 -17.00 16.07 20.70
N ALA A 4 -16.08 15.40 20.01
CA ALA A 4 -16.02 15.43 18.56
C ALA A 4 -15.54 14.10 18.00
N ARG A 5 -15.87 13.88 16.74
CA ARG A 5 -15.41 12.72 15.98
C ARG A 5 -14.88 13.16 14.63
N ALA A 6 -13.88 12.43 14.16
CA ALA A 6 -13.36 12.52 12.81
C ALA A 6 -13.09 11.10 12.31
N CYS A 7 -12.85 10.92 11.02
CA CYS A 7 -12.55 9.60 10.46
C CYS A 7 -11.09 9.50 10.01
N SER A 8 -10.55 8.29 10.02
CA SER A 8 -9.28 7.92 9.40
C SER A 8 -9.40 6.51 8.84
N VAL A 9 -8.31 5.92 8.34
CA VAL A 9 -8.33 4.57 7.77
C VAL A 9 -7.15 3.76 8.29
N ALA A 10 -7.45 2.58 8.84
CA ALA A 10 -6.46 1.56 9.14
C ALA A 10 -6.22 0.69 7.91
N LEU A 11 -4.97 0.43 7.56
CA LEU A 11 -4.63 -0.50 6.48
C LEU A 11 -4.24 -1.87 7.03
N VAL A 12 -4.80 -2.92 6.43
CA VAL A 12 -4.42 -4.32 6.65
C VAL A 12 -3.97 -4.88 5.30
N GLY A 13 -2.67 -4.76 5.01
CA GLY A 13 -2.15 -5.03 3.68
C GLY A 13 -2.55 -3.92 2.69
N VAL A 14 -3.37 -4.27 1.69
CA VAL A 14 -3.93 -3.32 0.71
C VAL A 14 -5.41 -3.00 0.96
N GLU A 15 -6.04 -3.66 1.93
CA GLU A 15 -7.42 -3.38 2.32
C GLU A 15 -7.44 -2.31 3.41
N GLY A 16 -8.41 -1.41 3.33
CA GLY A 16 -8.63 -0.36 4.33
C GLY A 16 -9.89 -0.61 5.15
N VAL A 17 -9.84 -0.23 6.42
CA VAL A 17 -11.01 -0.17 7.31
C VAL A 17 -11.13 1.25 7.85
N VAL A 18 -12.27 1.88 7.62
CA VAL A 18 -12.54 3.20 8.20
C VAL A 18 -12.56 3.09 9.72
N VAL A 19 -11.83 3.99 10.36
CA VAL A 19 -11.72 4.12 11.81
C VAL A 19 -12.28 5.46 12.23
N GLU A 20 -13.27 5.44 13.12
CA GLU A 20 -13.75 6.65 13.79
C GLU A 20 -12.79 6.98 14.93
N VAL A 21 -12.29 8.22 14.94
CA VAL A 21 -11.45 8.82 15.96
C VAL A 21 -12.32 9.77 16.77
N GLN A 22 -12.59 9.39 18.01
CA GLN A 22 -13.44 10.14 18.92
C GLN A 22 -12.55 10.83 19.96
N ALA A 23 -12.84 12.09 20.27
CA ALA A 23 -12.20 12.82 21.35
C ALA A 23 -13.28 13.31 22.31
N ASP A 24 -13.07 13.04 23.60
CA ASP A 24 -13.93 13.46 24.69
C ASP A 24 -13.13 14.23 25.74
N LEU A 25 -13.60 15.44 26.07
CA LEU A 25 -13.02 16.34 27.06
C LEU A 25 -13.89 16.40 28.30
N GLU A 26 -13.38 15.83 29.38
CA GLU A 26 -14.00 15.79 30.70
C GLU A 26 -13.36 16.84 31.63
N PRO A 27 -14.14 17.42 32.57
CA PRO A 27 -13.56 18.20 33.67
C PRO A 27 -12.59 17.34 34.50
N GLY A 28 -11.42 17.89 34.84
CA GLY A 28 -10.45 17.18 35.66
C GLY A 28 -9.01 17.62 35.39
N VAL A 29 -8.06 16.91 36.02
CA VAL A 29 -6.62 17.13 35.82
C VAL A 29 -6.24 16.77 34.38
N ALA A 30 -5.38 17.59 33.78
CA ALA A 30 -4.86 17.36 32.43
C ALA A 30 -4.21 15.97 32.31
N ALA A 31 -4.89 15.08 31.60
CA ALA A 31 -4.47 13.71 31.36
C ALA A 31 -4.90 13.31 29.95
N PHE A 32 -4.12 12.45 29.29
CA PHE A 32 -4.44 11.94 27.96
C PHE A 32 -4.49 10.42 28.01
N THR A 33 -5.59 9.85 27.52
CA THR A 33 -5.77 8.39 27.41
C THR A 33 -6.16 8.03 25.99
N LEU A 34 -5.44 7.08 25.37
CA LEU A 34 -5.74 6.56 24.04
C LEU A 34 -6.24 5.11 24.17
N VAL A 35 -7.40 4.80 23.59
CA VAL A 35 -8.02 3.47 23.63
C VAL A 35 -8.38 2.96 22.24
N GLY A 36 -8.52 1.64 22.09
CA GLY A 36 -8.91 1.00 20.81
C GLY A 36 -7.79 0.21 20.12
N LEU A 37 -6.94 -0.48 20.89
CA LEU A 37 -5.78 -1.25 20.40
C LEU A 37 -4.76 -0.44 19.56
N PRO A 38 -4.25 0.71 20.08
CA PRO A 38 -3.13 1.39 19.46
C PRO A 38 -1.83 0.60 19.63
N ASP A 39 -0.94 0.69 18.64
CA ASP A 39 0.45 0.25 18.78
C ASP A 39 1.29 1.28 19.56
N LYS A 40 2.57 0.98 19.78
CA LYS A 40 3.49 1.88 20.49
C LYS A 40 3.65 3.24 19.78
N SER A 41 3.65 3.25 18.44
CA SER A 41 3.80 4.49 17.65
C SER A 41 2.62 5.44 17.84
N LEU A 42 1.40 4.90 17.96
CA LEU A 42 0.19 5.65 18.27
C LEU A 42 0.14 6.11 19.72
N VAL A 43 0.65 5.32 20.67
CA VAL A 43 0.75 5.79 22.07
C VAL A 43 1.70 7.00 22.16
N GLU A 44 2.81 6.98 21.41
CA GLU A 44 3.74 8.11 21.29
C GLU A 44 3.18 9.28 20.46
N SER A 45 2.10 9.06 19.69
CA SER A 45 1.42 10.11 18.91
C SER A 45 0.92 11.25 19.78
N LYS A 46 0.58 10.99 21.05
CA LYS A 46 0.15 12.02 22.00
C LYS A 46 1.11 13.22 22.02
N ASP A 47 2.40 12.97 22.17
CA ASP A 47 3.38 14.04 22.31
C ASP A 47 3.61 14.74 20.97
N ARG A 48 3.52 14.01 19.85
CA ARG A 48 3.59 14.59 18.50
C ARG A 48 2.41 15.50 18.21
N VAL A 49 1.19 15.00 18.41
CA VAL A 49 -0.06 15.72 18.19
C VAL A 49 -0.12 16.96 19.09
N ARG A 50 0.30 16.84 20.35
CA ARG A 50 0.37 17.99 21.26
C ARG A 50 1.34 19.06 20.76
N ALA A 51 2.56 18.68 20.40
CA ALA A 51 3.55 19.62 19.88
C ALA A 51 3.06 20.28 18.58
N ALA A 52 2.48 19.50 17.67
CA ALA A 52 1.93 19.96 16.41
C ALA A 52 0.80 20.98 16.61
N VAL A 53 -0.14 20.72 17.52
CA VAL A 53 -1.25 21.65 17.84
C VAL A 53 -0.71 22.99 18.37
N VAL A 54 0.24 22.95 19.30
CA VAL A 54 0.85 24.15 19.88
C VAL A 54 1.62 24.95 18.81
N ASN A 55 2.42 24.27 18.00
CA ASN A 55 3.22 24.91 16.95
C ASN A 55 2.36 25.38 15.75
N ALA A 56 1.16 24.86 15.59
CA ALA A 56 0.15 25.36 14.65
C ALA A 56 -0.59 26.61 15.16
N GLY A 57 -0.24 27.12 16.35
CA GLY A 57 -0.86 28.31 16.94
C GLY A 57 -2.19 28.06 17.64
N ALA A 58 -2.54 26.79 17.89
CA ALA A 58 -3.75 26.43 18.63
C ALA A 58 -3.42 26.02 20.09
N GLU A 59 -4.39 26.19 20.99
CA GLU A 59 -4.22 25.82 22.38
C GLU A 59 -4.48 24.34 22.62
N TRP A 60 -3.60 23.69 23.37
CA TRP A 60 -3.83 22.33 23.84
C TRP A 60 -4.77 22.33 25.06
N PRO A 61 -5.84 21.51 25.08
CA PRO A 61 -6.80 21.51 26.19
C PRO A 61 -6.16 21.06 27.51
N GLN A 62 -6.36 21.87 28.57
CA GLN A 62 -5.90 21.59 29.94
C GLN A 62 -6.95 20.80 30.75
N LYS A 63 -7.54 19.79 30.12
CA LYS A 63 -8.62 18.95 30.68
C LYS A 63 -8.27 17.47 30.54
N LYS A 64 -9.04 16.59 31.17
CA LYS A 64 -8.91 15.16 30.93
C LYS A 64 -9.42 14.85 29.52
N LEU A 65 -8.53 14.37 28.67
CA LEU A 65 -8.77 14.05 27.26
C LEU A 65 -8.71 12.53 27.06
N THR A 66 -9.81 11.96 26.57
CA THR A 66 -9.88 10.56 26.16
C THR A 66 -10.05 10.50 24.64
N VAL A 67 -9.15 9.81 23.96
CA VAL A 67 -9.23 9.54 22.52
C VAL A 67 -9.54 8.07 22.29
N GLY A 68 -10.63 7.78 21.60
CA GLY A 68 -11.06 6.44 21.24
C GLY A 68 -10.94 6.16 19.76
N LEU A 69 -10.43 4.98 19.41
CA LEU A 69 -10.33 4.49 18.04
C LEU A 69 -11.28 3.31 17.81
N SER A 70 -12.30 3.48 16.97
CA SER A 70 -13.32 2.47 16.66
C SER A 70 -13.25 2.04 15.19
N PRO A 71 -13.37 0.75 14.82
CA PRO A 71 -13.74 -0.39 15.67
C PRO A 71 -12.57 -0.96 16.49
N ALA A 72 -12.81 -1.34 17.74
CA ALA A 72 -11.77 -1.78 18.67
C ALA A 72 -11.09 -3.13 18.31
N PHE A 73 -11.65 -3.94 17.40
CA PHE A 73 -11.08 -5.24 17.01
C PHE A 73 -10.04 -5.13 15.88
N VAL A 74 -9.96 -4.00 15.20
CA VAL A 74 -8.98 -3.76 14.14
C VAL A 74 -7.74 -3.16 14.78
N PRO A 75 -6.55 -3.77 14.65
CA PRO A 75 -5.31 -3.14 15.09
C PRO A 75 -5.12 -1.80 14.37
N LYS A 76 -4.84 -0.73 15.13
CA LYS A 76 -4.39 0.54 14.54
C LYS A 76 -2.89 0.63 14.74
N SER A 77 -2.15 0.92 13.68
CA SER A 77 -0.69 0.95 13.72
C SER A 77 -0.13 2.07 12.87
N GLY A 78 1.01 2.60 13.30
CA GLY A 78 1.71 3.70 12.64
C GLY A 78 1.14 5.10 12.94
N SER A 79 1.73 6.11 12.30
CA SER A 79 1.50 7.54 12.53
C SER A 79 0.39 8.17 11.69
N GLY A 80 -0.27 7.41 10.79
CA GLY A 80 -1.27 7.96 9.86
C GLY A 80 -2.55 8.49 10.49
N PHE A 81 -2.76 8.24 11.79
CA PHE A 81 -3.90 8.74 12.56
C PHE A 81 -3.62 10.10 13.22
N ASP A 82 -2.37 10.58 13.24
CA ASP A 82 -1.97 11.77 13.98
C ASP A 82 -2.84 12.98 13.59
N LEU A 83 -3.08 13.18 12.28
CA LEU A 83 -3.93 14.26 11.77
C LEU A 83 -5.39 14.14 12.25
N ALA A 84 -5.97 12.94 12.19
CA ALA A 84 -7.34 12.70 12.64
C ALA A 84 -7.51 12.90 14.14
N VAL A 85 -6.52 12.46 14.94
CA VAL A 85 -6.50 12.69 16.40
C VAL A 85 -6.42 14.17 16.70
N ALA A 86 -5.54 14.92 16.04
CA ALA A 86 -5.42 16.37 16.24
C ALA A 86 -6.74 17.09 15.95
N VAL A 87 -7.39 16.78 14.82
CA VAL A 87 -8.64 17.42 14.42
C VAL A 87 -9.81 17.03 15.34
N ALA A 88 -9.90 15.78 15.77
CA ALA A 88 -10.90 15.37 16.76
C ALA A 88 -10.70 16.12 18.10
N VAL A 89 -9.46 16.28 18.56
CA VAL A 89 -9.15 17.04 19.79
C VAL A 89 -9.52 18.51 19.64
N LEU A 90 -9.20 19.14 18.50
CA LEU A 90 -9.55 20.54 18.22
C LEU A 90 -11.06 20.75 18.13
N GLY A 91 -11.79 19.79 17.57
CA GLY A 91 -13.26 19.81 17.55
C GLY A 91 -13.85 19.69 18.95
N ALA A 92 -13.32 18.76 19.77
CA ALA A 92 -13.76 18.61 21.16
C ALA A 92 -13.47 19.86 21.99
N ALA A 93 -12.37 20.57 21.68
CA ALA A 93 -12.00 21.85 22.28
C ALA A 93 -12.76 23.06 21.69
N GLU A 94 -13.72 22.84 20.78
CA GLU A 94 -14.53 23.88 20.12
C GLU A 94 -13.71 24.90 19.31
N ARG A 95 -12.47 24.56 18.93
CA ARG A 95 -11.64 25.39 18.04
C ARG A 95 -12.07 25.29 16.57
N VAL A 96 -12.64 24.15 16.20
CA VAL A 96 -13.27 23.89 14.89
C VAL A 96 -14.66 23.30 15.15
N ASP A 97 -15.61 23.52 14.23
CA ASP A 97 -16.97 22.97 14.37
C ASP A 97 -16.94 21.43 14.30
N PRO A 98 -17.37 20.70 15.35
CA PRO A 98 -17.45 19.24 15.32
C PRO A 98 -18.27 18.67 14.17
N ARG A 99 -19.24 19.45 13.64
CA ARG A 99 -20.10 19.03 12.53
C ARG A 99 -19.38 19.04 11.19
N SER A 100 -18.44 19.96 11.00
CA SER A 100 -17.69 20.08 9.73
C SER A 100 -16.65 18.96 9.58
N ILE A 101 -16.22 18.35 10.68
CA ILE A 101 -15.18 17.32 10.70
C ILE A 101 -15.71 15.88 10.81
N ALA A 102 -17.00 15.70 11.13
CA ALA A 102 -17.59 14.38 11.42
C ALA A 102 -17.46 13.38 10.25
N ASP A 103 -17.62 13.87 9.02
CA ASP A 103 -17.57 13.07 7.80
C ASP A 103 -16.25 13.25 7.02
N LEU A 104 -15.25 13.91 7.61
CA LEU A 104 -13.93 14.04 7.01
C LEU A 104 -13.07 12.82 7.33
N VAL A 105 -12.47 12.24 6.29
CA VAL A 105 -11.44 11.21 6.45
C VAL A 105 -10.07 11.88 6.38
N LEU A 106 -9.32 11.84 7.47
CA LEU A 106 -8.01 12.46 7.59
C LEU A 106 -6.91 11.39 7.65
N ILE A 107 -5.95 11.50 6.75
CA ILE A 107 -4.84 10.57 6.61
C ILE A 107 -3.55 11.38 6.57
N GLY A 108 -2.69 11.23 7.57
CA GLY A 108 -1.41 11.94 7.61
C GLY A 108 -0.72 11.84 8.96
N GLU A 109 0.61 11.85 8.92
CA GLU A 109 1.46 11.98 10.11
C GLU A 109 1.66 13.45 10.46
N LEU A 110 1.80 13.77 11.75
CA LEU A 110 2.15 15.12 12.19
C LEU A 110 3.60 15.17 12.67
N GLY A 111 4.35 16.09 12.07
CA GLY A 111 5.63 16.52 12.61
C GLY A 111 5.45 17.35 13.89
N LEU A 112 6.46 17.37 14.75
CA LEU A 112 6.45 18.20 15.97
C LEU A 112 6.29 19.68 15.63
N ASP A 113 6.73 20.11 14.46
CA ASP A 113 6.62 21.46 13.89
C ASP A 113 5.23 21.79 13.34
N GLY A 114 4.28 20.87 13.40
CA GLY A 114 2.92 21.06 12.87
C GLY A 114 2.79 20.76 11.38
N ARG A 115 3.86 20.35 10.69
CA ARG A 115 3.77 19.95 9.28
C ARG A 115 3.09 18.59 9.12
N VAL A 116 2.31 18.45 8.05
CA VAL A 116 1.64 17.18 7.69
C VAL A 116 2.56 16.39 6.77
N ARG A 117 2.89 15.17 7.19
CA ARG A 117 3.82 14.28 6.52
C ARG A 117 3.09 13.14 5.83
N PRO A 118 3.54 12.74 4.63
CA PRO A 118 2.91 11.68 3.87
C PRO A 118 3.12 10.31 4.51
N VAL A 119 2.10 9.47 4.36
CA VAL A 119 2.09 8.09 4.85
C VAL A 119 1.96 7.12 3.68
N ARG A 120 2.30 5.85 3.91
CA ARG A 120 2.16 4.81 2.89
C ARG A 120 0.70 4.39 2.74
N GLY A 121 0.31 3.98 1.53
CA GLY A 121 -1.01 3.42 1.30
C GLY A 121 -2.14 4.45 1.25
N VAL A 122 -1.87 5.68 0.82
CA VAL A 122 -2.92 6.71 0.70
C VAL A 122 -4.00 6.27 -0.28
N LEU A 123 -3.65 5.75 -1.46
CA LEU A 123 -4.61 5.28 -2.45
C LEU A 123 -5.56 4.19 -1.90
N PRO A 124 -5.09 3.05 -1.36
CA PRO A 124 -6.00 2.05 -0.81
C PRO A 124 -6.81 2.58 0.37
N ALA A 125 -6.27 3.52 1.16
CA ALA A 125 -7.03 4.15 2.23
C ALA A 125 -8.19 5.00 1.68
N VAL A 126 -7.94 5.80 0.65
CA VAL A 126 -8.97 6.62 0.00
C VAL A 126 -10.00 5.76 -0.75
N LEU A 127 -9.58 4.67 -1.38
CA LEU A 127 -10.49 3.69 -1.99
C LEU A 127 -11.44 3.10 -0.93
N ALA A 128 -10.90 2.67 0.21
CA ALA A 128 -11.71 2.14 1.31
C ALA A 128 -12.67 3.18 1.89
N ALA A 129 -12.24 4.45 2.01
CA ALA A 129 -13.11 5.55 2.42
C ALA A 129 -14.26 5.77 1.41
N ALA A 130 -13.96 5.76 0.11
CA ALA A 130 -14.95 5.92 -0.94
C ALA A 130 -15.97 4.76 -0.96
N GLU A 131 -15.51 3.52 -0.79
CA GLU A 131 -16.36 2.32 -0.69
C GLU A 131 -17.28 2.35 0.54
N ALA A 132 -16.80 2.92 1.65
CA ALA A 132 -17.59 3.15 2.86
C ALA A 132 -18.56 4.35 2.74
N GLY A 133 -18.53 5.09 1.62
CA GLY A 133 -19.45 6.19 1.32
C GLY A 133 -18.92 7.59 1.67
N TYR A 134 -17.69 7.71 2.15
CA TYR A 134 -17.08 9.01 2.43
C TYR A 134 -16.62 9.68 1.13
N ARG A 135 -16.86 10.99 1.06
CA ARG A 135 -16.63 11.78 -0.16
C ARG A 135 -15.60 12.89 0.02
N GLN A 136 -15.16 13.15 1.24
CA GLN A 136 -14.23 14.22 1.56
C GLN A 136 -13.04 13.64 2.32
N VAL A 137 -11.85 13.86 1.77
CA VAL A 137 -10.61 13.33 2.33
C VAL A 137 -9.58 14.44 2.43
N VAL A 138 -8.92 14.50 3.58
CA VAL A 138 -7.76 15.36 3.81
C VAL A 138 -6.49 14.50 3.83
N VAL A 139 -5.53 14.86 3.00
CA VAL A 139 -4.22 14.20 2.89
C VAL A 139 -3.09 15.24 2.85
N PRO A 140 -1.85 14.85 3.12
CA PRO A 140 -0.69 15.68 2.79
C PRO A 140 -0.69 16.09 1.31
N GLU A 141 -0.28 17.32 1.02
CA GLU A 141 -0.23 17.88 -0.35
C GLU A 141 0.56 16.97 -1.31
N GLN A 142 1.66 16.37 -0.82
CA GLN A 142 2.53 15.49 -1.61
C GLN A 142 1.82 14.23 -2.13
N THR A 143 0.81 13.74 -1.41
CA THR A 143 0.03 12.54 -1.78
C THR A 143 -1.35 12.89 -2.33
N ALA A 144 -1.67 14.18 -2.51
CA ALA A 144 -2.96 14.62 -3.03
C ALA A 144 -3.19 14.11 -4.47
N GLY A 145 -2.13 14.05 -5.30
CA GLY A 145 -2.22 13.51 -6.65
C GLY A 145 -2.59 12.02 -6.68
N GLU A 146 -2.08 11.25 -5.72
CA GLU A 146 -2.42 9.84 -5.55
C GLU A 146 -3.86 9.65 -5.07
N ALA A 147 -4.27 10.39 -4.04
CA ALA A 147 -5.64 10.35 -3.52
C ALA A 147 -6.68 10.75 -4.59
N SER A 148 -6.33 11.70 -5.46
CA SER A 148 -7.21 12.20 -6.54
C SER A 148 -7.45 11.18 -7.66
N LEU A 149 -6.75 10.04 -7.66
CA LEU A 149 -7.01 8.94 -8.58
C LEU A 149 -8.36 8.25 -8.30
N VAL A 150 -8.91 8.40 -7.08
CA VAL A 150 -10.16 7.76 -6.69
C VAL A 150 -11.35 8.59 -7.18
N PRO A 151 -12.20 8.05 -8.07
CA PRO A 151 -13.32 8.79 -8.61
C PRO A 151 -14.39 9.07 -7.56
N GLY A 152 -14.95 10.28 -7.60
CA GLY A 152 -16.04 10.68 -6.71
C GLY A 152 -15.61 10.98 -5.28
N VAL A 153 -14.33 11.27 -5.04
CA VAL A 153 -13.80 11.78 -3.76
C VAL A 153 -13.23 13.18 -4.00
N SER A 154 -13.60 14.12 -3.15
CA SER A 154 -12.99 15.44 -3.07
C SER A 154 -11.79 15.38 -2.13
N VAL A 155 -10.62 15.72 -2.65
CA VAL A 155 -9.36 15.62 -1.94
C VAL A 155 -8.85 17.02 -1.59
N LEU A 156 -8.60 17.26 -0.31
CA LEU A 156 -7.92 18.45 0.19
C LEU A 156 -6.48 18.10 0.58
N GLY A 157 -5.51 18.62 -0.18
CA GLY A 157 -4.09 18.53 0.14
C GLY A 157 -3.67 19.63 1.12
N VAL A 158 -3.09 19.26 2.26
CA VAL A 158 -2.58 20.21 3.27
C VAL A 158 -1.09 20.03 3.53
N ARG A 159 -0.40 21.11 3.86
CA ARG A 159 1.04 21.12 4.20
C ARG A 159 1.28 21.15 5.70
N SER A 160 0.37 21.75 6.45
CA SER A 160 0.45 21.89 7.90
C SER A 160 -0.91 21.76 8.56
N LEU A 161 -0.88 21.48 9.86
CA LEU A 161 -2.06 21.52 10.71
C LEU A 161 -2.64 22.93 10.80
N ALA A 162 -1.79 23.98 10.79
CA ALA A 162 -2.22 25.37 10.79
C ALA A 162 -3.05 25.70 9.55
N GLN A 163 -2.61 25.24 8.38
CA GLN A 163 -3.37 25.38 7.13
C GLN A 163 -4.74 24.71 7.24
N LEU A 164 -4.80 23.48 7.77
CA LEU A 164 -6.05 22.76 7.93
C LEU A 164 -7.00 23.46 8.93
N ILE A 165 -6.48 23.94 10.06
CA ILE A 165 -7.26 24.70 11.04
C ILE A 165 -7.86 25.94 10.39
N ALA A 166 -7.05 26.70 9.64
CA ALA A 166 -7.53 27.91 8.98
C ALA A 166 -8.65 27.61 7.98
N VAL A 167 -8.51 26.55 7.18
CA VAL A 167 -9.57 26.11 6.25
C VAL A 167 -10.85 25.68 6.99
N LEU A 168 -10.73 24.91 8.08
CA LEU A 168 -11.89 24.43 8.83
C LEU A 168 -12.59 25.52 9.66
N ALA A 169 -11.87 26.57 10.02
CA ALA A 169 -12.38 27.69 10.80
C ALA A 169 -12.80 28.91 9.94
N ASP A 170 -12.72 28.79 8.60
CA ASP A 170 -12.97 29.88 7.65
C ASP A 170 -12.09 31.12 7.90
N GLU A 171 -10.82 30.87 8.24
CA GLU A 171 -9.79 31.88 8.49
C GLU A 171 -8.85 32.04 7.28
N PRO A 172 -8.13 33.17 7.17
CA PRO A 172 -7.13 33.35 6.13
C PRO A 172 -6.07 32.25 6.18
N VAL A 173 -5.97 31.48 5.08
CA VAL A 173 -5.03 30.38 4.98
C VAL A 173 -3.58 30.91 4.97
N PRO A 174 -2.71 30.47 5.89
CA PRO A 174 -1.31 30.90 5.90
C PRO A 174 -0.60 30.57 4.59
N ASP A 175 0.11 31.56 4.03
CA ASP A 175 0.99 31.33 2.88
C ASP A 175 2.32 30.74 3.36
N GLU A 176 2.34 29.41 3.44
CA GLU A 176 3.56 28.68 3.76
C GLU A 176 4.38 28.47 2.48
N PRO A 177 5.70 28.69 2.50
CA PRO A 177 6.54 28.42 1.34
C PRO A 177 6.51 26.93 0.99
N ARG A 178 6.35 26.62 -0.30
CA ARG A 178 6.67 25.28 -0.82
C ARG A 178 8.17 25.08 -0.63
N GLU A 179 8.58 24.03 0.06
CA GLU A 179 10.00 23.70 0.13
C GLU A 179 10.46 23.24 -1.25
N ASP A 180 11.05 24.17 -2.00
CA ASP A 180 11.82 23.93 -3.22
C ASP A 180 13.10 23.14 -2.83
N LEU A 181 12.97 21.85 -2.59
CA LEU A 181 14.10 20.94 -2.29
C LEU A 181 14.87 20.59 -3.57
N ARG A 182 15.23 21.60 -4.36
CA ARG A 182 15.93 21.45 -5.65
C ARG A 182 17.19 20.59 -5.45
N GLY A 183 17.11 19.33 -5.86
CA GLY A 183 18.21 18.36 -5.85
C GLY A 183 18.52 17.68 -4.51
N ARG A 184 17.74 17.90 -3.43
CA ARG A 184 17.90 17.16 -2.16
C ARG A 184 16.75 16.15 -2.00
N PRO A 185 17.02 14.91 -1.57
CA PRO A 185 15.95 13.97 -1.23
C PRO A 185 15.14 14.57 -0.08
N ASP A 186 13.82 14.68 -0.29
CA ASP A 186 12.93 15.23 0.72
C ASP A 186 12.90 14.31 1.95
N PRO A 187 13.35 14.78 3.13
CA PRO A 187 13.32 13.98 4.35
C PRO A 187 11.89 13.54 4.73
N MET A 188 10.86 14.23 4.25
CA MET A 188 9.45 13.84 4.41
C MET A 188 9.05 12.66 3.53
N LEU A 189 9.67 12.50 2.36
CA LEU A 189 9.47 11.36 1.45
C LEU A 189 10.49 10.24 1.66
N ALA A 190 11.63 10.52 2.31
CA ALA A 190 12.70 9.55 2.53
C ALA A 190 12.22 8.30 3.29
N GLY A 191 11.24 8.45 4.20
CA GLY A 191 10.60 7.34 4.92
C GLY A 191 9.63 6.51 4.08
N LEU A 192 9.18 7.02 2.93
CA LEU A 192 8.36 6.31 1.96
C LEU A 192 9.22 5.49 1.00
N THR A 193 10.33 6.07 0.53
CA THR A 193 11.23 5.43 -0.44
C THR A 193 12.16 4.41 0.20
N MET A 194 12.35 3.26 -0.45
CA MET A 194 13.32 2.24 -0.03
C MET A 194 14.67 2.44 -0.73
N PRO A 195 15.79 2.52 0.01
CA PRO A 195 17.13 2.38 -0.57
C PRO A 195 17.25 1.02 -1.28
N GLY A 196 17.65 1.01 -2.54
CA GLY A 196 17.90 -0.22 -3.32
C GLY A 196 16.67 -0.89 -3.95
N ALA A 197 15.45 -0.43 -3.68
CA ALA A 197 14.25 -0.95 -4.36
C ALA A 197 14.11 -0.43 -5.81
N GLY A 198 14.81 0.65 -6.16
CA GLY A 198 14.76 1.24 -7.51
C GLY A 198 15.44 0.42 -8.61
N VAL A 199 16.25 -0.60 -8.28
CA VAL A 199 17.04 -1.33 -9.29
C VAL A 199 16.33 -2.58 -9.81
N GLY A 200 15.23 -3.03 -9.19
CA GLY A 200 14.56 -4.28 -9.57
C GLY A 200 13.03 -4.29 -9.54
N THR A 201 12.38 -3.17 -9.21
CA THR A 201 10.91 -3.11 -9.10
C THR A 201 10.20 -2.63 -10.36
N GLY A 202 10.95 -2.26 -11.41
CA GLY A 202 10.44 -2.09 -12.77
C GLY A 202 9.13 -1.30 -12.90
N ILE A 203 8.91 -0.31 -12.04
CA ILE A 203 7.91 0.72 -12.28
C ILE A 203 8.51 1.60 -13.37
N ALA A 204 8.22 1.23 -14.62
CA ALA A 204 8.48 2.12 -15.74
C ALA A 204 7.65 3.39 -15.50
N THR A 205 8.33 4.47 -15.10
CA THR A 205 7.79 5.82 -15.06
C THR A 205 7.36 6.20 -16.46
N GLY A 206 6.07 6.43 -16.68
CA GLY A 206 5.54 6.97 -17.93
C GLY A 206 5.73 6.09 -19.17
N ALA A 207 4.84 6.26 -20.13
CA ALA A 207 4.86 5.54 -21.40
C ALA A 207 6.15 5.78 -22.22
N ALA A 208 6.54 4.74 -22.97
CA ALA A 208 7.56 4.67 -24.02
C ALA A 208 9.04 4.58 -23.57
N GLY A 209 9.58 3.37 -23.52
CA GLY A 209 11.03 3.14 -23.39
C GLY A 209 11.48 1.79 -22.82
N GLY A 210 10.59 0.80 -22.70
CA GLY A 210 10.97 -0.57 -22.34
C GLY A 210 11.54 -1.33 -23.55
N PRO A 211 12.31 -2.41 -23.32
CA PRO A 211 12.83 -3.25 -24.41
C PRO A 211 11.70 -3.82 -25.26
N ASP A 212 11.79 -3.70 -26.58
CA ASP A 212 10.77 -4.19 -27.51
C ASP A 212 11.08 -5.63 -27.98
N LEU A 213 10.04 -6.46 -28.13
CA LEU A 213 10.15 -7.78 -28.75
C LEU A 213 10.65 -7.69 -30.20
N ALA A 214 10.41 -6.57 -30.90
CA ALA A 214 10.91 -6.32 -32.24
C ALA A 214 12.46 -6.35 -32.32
N GLU A 215 13.16 -6.05 -31.22
CA GLU A 215 14.62 -6.09 -31.14
C GLU A 215 15.19 -7.52 -31.12
N VAL A 216 14.35 -8.55 -30.91
CA VAL A 216 14.79 -9.94 -30.84
C VAL A 216 15.02 -10.49 -32.24
N ALA A 217 16.28 -10.59 -32.62
CA ALA A 217 16.70 -11.26 -33.85
C ALA A 217 16.55 -12.78 -33.72
N GLY A 218 15.70 -13.38 -34.57
CA GLY A 218 15.40 -14.81 -34.58
C GLY A 218 14.54 -15.28 -33.39
N GLN A 219 14.63 -16.57 -33.08
CA GLN A 219 13.83 -17.25 -32.04
C GLN A 219 12.30 -17.15 -32.25
N ASP A 220 11.83 -17.38 -33.48
CA ASP A 220 10.41 -17.26 -33.86
C ASP A 220 9.48 -18.06 -32.95
N THR A 221 9.87 -19.29 -32.59
CA THR A 221 9.11 -20.13 -31.65
C THR A 221 8.97 -19.48 -30.27
N ALA A 222 10.04 -18.87 -29.75
CA ALA A 222 10.01 -18.22 -28.44
C ALA A 222 9.20 -16.92 -28.48
N ARG A 223 9.32 -16.14 -29.56
CA ARG A 223 8.53 -14.92 -29.80
C ARG A 223 7.04 -15.25 -29.88
N SER A 224 6.66 -16.25 -30.66
CA SER A 224 5.27 -16.70 -30.76
C SER A 224 4.74 -17.21 -29.41
N ALA A 225 5.55 -17.94 -28.64
CA ALA A 225 5.16 -18.38 -27.30
C ALA A 225 4.94 -17.20 -26.33
N LEU A 226 5.75 -16.14 -26.42
CA LEU A 226 5.57 -14.90 -25.66
C LEU A 226 4.26 -14.19 -26.03
N GLU A 227 3.96 -14.07 -27.32
CA GLU A 227 2.72 -13.46 -27.81
C GLU A 227 1.48 -14.21 -27.34
N VAL A 228 1.48 -15.54 -27.47
CA VAL A 228 0.38 -16.39 -26.99
C VAL A 228 0.21 -16.27 -25.47
N ALA A 229 1.31 -16.23 -24.73
CA ALA A 229 1.24 -16.06 -23.27
C ALA A 229 0.77 -14.67 -22.85
N ALA A 230 1.17 -13.62 -23.55
CA ALA A 230 0.75 -12.25 -23.29
C ALA A 230 -0.76 -12.08 -23.58
N ALA A 231 -1.24 -12.62 -24.69
CA ALA A 231 -2.65 -12.58 -25.06
C ALA A 231 -3.53 -13.43 -24.12
N GLY A 232 -3.08 -14.63 -23.76
CA GLY A 232 -3.83 -15.59 -22.94
C GLY A 232 -3.65 -15.44 -21.43
N GLY A 233 -2.71 -14.61 -20.96
CA GLY A 233 -2.37 -14.52 -19.54
C GLY A 233 -1.66 -15.76 -19.01
N HIS A 234 -0.92 -16.49 -19.86
CA HIS A 234 -0.31 -17.77 -19.50
C HIS A 234 1.03 -17.61 -18.78
N HIS A 235 1.36 -18.62 -17.97
CA HIS A 235 2.69 -18.75 -17.39
C HIS A 235 3.64 -19.38 -18.41
N LEU A 236 4.91 -18.95 -18.39
CA LEU A 236 5.93 -19.44 -19.32
C LEU A 236 7.08 -20.11 -18.58
N LEU A 237 7.59 -21.19 -19.15
CA LEU A 237 8.85 -21.83 -18.75
C LEU A 237 9.85 -21.69 -19.88
N LEU A 238 10.91 -20.90 -19.67
CA LEU A 238 11.98 -20.72 -20.65
C LEU A 238 13.11 -21.72 -20.38
N SER A 239 13.29 -22.68 -21.28
CA SER A 239 14.36 -23.69 -21.20
C SER A 239 15.35 -23.52 -22.35
N GLY A 240 16.64 -23.54 -22.04
CA GLY A 240 17.69 -23.41 -23.04
C GLY A 240 19.07 -23.24 -22.41
N PRO A 241 20.16 -23.37 -23.21
CA PRO A 241 21.52 -23.23 -22.71
C PRO A 241 21.77 -21.84 -22.09
N PRO A 242 22.78 -21.69 -21.21
CA PRO A 242 23.25 -20.38 -20.76
C PRO A 242 23.53 -19.47 -21.97
N GLY A 243 23.18 -18.19 -21.89
CA GLY A 243 23.37 -17.25 -23.00
C GLY A 243 22.31 -17.30 -24.11
N ALA A 244 21.32 -18.22 -24.06
CA ALA A 244 20.25 -18.30 -25.06
C ALA A 244 19.22 -17.14 -25.04
N GLY A 245 19.48 -16.07 -24.29
CA GLY A 245 18.60 -14.89 -24.26
C GLY A 245 17.34 -15.02 -23.37
N LYS A 246 17.29 -15.95 -22.41
CA LYS A 246 16.11 -16.14 -21.52
C LYS A 246 15.69 -14.87 -20.79
N THR A 247 16.64 -14.17 -20.17
CA THR A 247 16.40 -12.89 -19.47
C THR A 247 15.96 -11.81 -20.44
N MET A 248 16.63 -11.73 -21.59
CA MET A 248 16.33 -10.79 -22.68
C MET A 248 14.88 -10.94 -23.20
N LEU A 249 14.41 -12.18 -23.35
CA LEU A 249 13.04 -12.50 -23.71
C LEU A 249 12.04 -12.16 -22.60
N ALA A 250 12.38 -12.41 -21.34
CA ALA A 250 11.51 -12.13 -20.20
C ALA A 250 11.27 -10.63 -19.97
N GLU A 251 12.30 -9.80 -20.13
CA GLU A 251 12.19 -8.33 -20.01
C GLU A 251 11.25 -7.72 -21.06
N ARG A 252 11.17 -8.32 -22.24
CA ARG A 252 10.33 -7.86 -23.36
C ARG A 252 8.86 -8.30 -23.24
N LEU A 253 8.57 -9.25 -22.34
CA LEU A 253 7.20 -9.72 -22.12
C LEU A 253 6.30 -8.60 -21.59
N SER A 254 6.80 -7.74 -20.69
CA SER A 254 5.99 -6.64 -20.13
C SER A 254 5.57 -5.62 -21.20
N GLY A 255 6.39 -5.43 -22.24
CA GLY A 255 6.12 -4.51 -23.35
C GLY A 255 5.01 -4.97 -24.30
N ILE A 256 4.77 -6.29 -24.40
CA ILE A 256 3.73 -6.87 -25.27
C ILE A 256 2.46 -7.24 -24.52
N LEU A 257 2.41 -7.05 -23.20
CA LEU A 257 1.20 -7.30 -22.42
C LEU A 257 0.09 -6.33 -22.83
N PRO A 258 -1.18 -6.77 -22.81
CA PRO A 258 -2.31 -5.87 -23.02
C PRO A 258 -2.25 -4.71 -22.01
N PRO A 259 -2.60 -3.47 -22.42
CA PRO A 259 -2.60 -2.34 -21.52
C PRO A 259 -3.54 -2.59 -20.33
N LEU A 260 -3.16 -2.08 -19.16
CA LEU A 260 -3.99 -2.17 -17.97
C LEU A 260 -5.27 -1.37 -18.17
N THR A 261 -6.40 -1.95 -17.77
CA THR A 261 -7.65 -1.19 -17.65
C THR A 261 -7.55 -0.21 -16.48
N GLY A 262 -8.40 0.83 -16.44
CA GLY A 262 -8.36 1.81 -15.34
C GLY A 262 -8.47 1.19 -13.94
N GLN A 263 -9.31 0.17 -13.78
CA GLN A 263 -9.44 -0.56 -12.51
C GLN A 263 -8.18 -1.37 -12.18
N GLU A 264 -7.60 -2.07 -13.17
CA GLU A 264 -6.35 -2.81 -12.99
C GLU A 264 -5.19 -1.87 -12.63
N SER A 265 -5.14 -0.68 -13.24
CA SER A 265 -4.17 0.35 -12.88
C SER A 265 -4.32 0.83 -11.44
N LEU A 266 -5.54 1.01 -10.93
CA LEU A 266 -5.78 1.37 -9.53
C LEU A 266 -5.35 0.24 -8.57
N GLU A 267 -5.65 -1.03 -8.89
CA GLU A 267 -5.21 -2.20 -8.11
C GLU A 267 -3.68 -2.25 -8.00
N VAL A 268 -2.98 -2.15 -9.13
CA VAL A 268 -1.51 -2.16 -9.18
C VAL A 268 -0.94 -0.96 -8.42
N THR A 269 -1.50 0.23 -8.63
CA THR A 269 -1.05 1.45 -7.95
C THR A 269 -1.23 1.34 -6.44
N ALA A 270 -2.31 0.71 -5.96
CA ALA A 270 -2.55 0.54 -4.53
C ALA A 270 -1.47 -0.32 -3.86
N VAL A 271 -1.00 -1.39 -4.52
CA VAL A 271 0.10 -2.21 -4.01
C VAL A 271 1.40 -1.39 -3.91
N HIS A 272 1.70 -0.60 -4.95
CA HIS A 272 2.91 0.21 -5.02
C HIS A 272 2.88 1.40 -4.04
N SER A 273 1.70 1.93 -3.74
CA SER A 273 1.47 2.92 -2.69
C SER A 273 1.83 2.39 -1.31
N VAL A 274 1.34 1.19 -0.95
CA VAL A 274 1.67 0.54 0.33
C VAL A 274 3.17 0.22 0.42
N ALA A 275 3.77 -0.17 -0.70
CA ALA A 275 5.20 -0.39 -0.78
C ALA A 275 6.04 0.90 -0.69
N GLY A 276 5.45 2.08 -0.92
CA GLY A 276 6.13 3.38 -0.87
C GLY A 276 7.06 3.61 -2.07
N VAL A 277 6.76 3.01 -3.22
CA VAL A 277 7.63 3.02 -4.40
C VAL A 277 7.06 3.82 -5.57
N LEU A 278 5.92 4.49 -5.39
CA LEU A 278 5.32 5.32 -6.45
C LEU A 278 6.22 6.52 -6.78
N PRO A 279 6.40 6.84 -8.08
CA PRO A 279 7.18 7.99 -8.49
C PRO A 279 6.46 9.30 -8.15
N PRO A 280 7.20 10.36 -7.77
CA PRO A 280 6.60 11.68 -7.56
C PRO A 280 6.00 12.21 -8.87
N GLY A 281 4.82 12.81 -8.80
CA GLY A 281 4.19 13.53 -9.93
C GLY A 281 3.34 12.68 -10.88
N GLU A 282 3.64 11.39 -11.07
CA GLU A 282 2.83 10.46 -11.87
C GLU A 282 2.45 9.21 -11.06
N PRO A 283 1.46 9.31 -10.15
CA PRO A 283 1.16 8.22 -9.22
C PRO A 283 0.49 7.01 -9.89
N LEU A 284 -0.17 7.17 -11.05
CA LEU A 284 -0.94 6.09 -11.66
C LEU A 284 -0.06 5.14 -12.50
N VAL A 285 0.01 3.88 -12.10
CA VAL A 285 0.72 2.83 -12.86
C VAL A 285 -0.14 2.37 -14.04
N ARG A 286 0.27 2.73 -15.26
CA ARG A 286 -0.45 2.40 -16.51
C ARG A 286 0.12 1.19 -17.25
N ALA A 287 1.41 0.93 -17.09
CA ALA A 287 2.09 -0.21 -17.69
C ALA A 287 2.13 -1.40 -16.73
N ALA A 288 2.14 -2.61 -17.28
CA ALA A 288 2.29 -3.82 -16.51
C ALA A 288 3.67 -3.84 -15.82
N PRO A 289 3.75 -4.01 -14.48
CA PRO A 289 5.02 -3.97 -13.77
C PRO A 289 5.89 -5.16 -14.13
N TYR A 290 7.21 -4.96 -14.16
CA TYR A 290 8.17 -6.05 -14.33
C TYR A 290 9.02 -6.16 -13.07
N CYS A 291 9.04 -7.34 -12.45
CA CYS A 291 9.84 -7.63 -11.27
C CYS A 291 10.80 -8.79 -11.56
N ALA A 292 12.09 -8.53 -11.44
CA ALA A 292 13.15 -9.54 -11.59
C ALA A 292 14.00 -9.59 -10.32
N PRO A 293 13.53 -10.25 -9.25
CA PRO A 293 14.34 -10.43 -8.05
C PRO A 293 15.66 -11.14 -8.39
N HIS A 294 16.74 -10.71 -7.75
CA HIS A 294 18.04 -11.37 -7.90
C HIS A 294 17.95 -12.84 -7.44
N HIS A 295 18.72 -13.73 -8.05
CA HIS A 295 18.71 -15.17 -7.75
C HIS A 295 19.13 -15.53 -6.30
N SER A 296 19.62 -14.55 -5.54
CA SER A 296 19.92 -14.67 -4.10
C SER A 296 18.83 -14.03 -3.22
N ALA A 297 17.67 -13.68 -3.77
CA ALA A 297 16.55 -13.09 -3.06
C ALA A 297 16.03 -14.02 -1.96
N THR A 298 15.77 -13.45 -0.79
CA THR A 298 15.23 -14.21 0.34
C THR A 298 13.73 -14.46 0.15
N MET A 299 13.20 -15.44 0.90
CA MET A 299 11.75 -15.65 0.93
C MET A 299 10.99 -14.42 1.41
N GLN A 300 11.55 -13.66 2.36
CA GLN A 300 10.96 -12.40 2.81
C GLN A 300 10.93 -11.33 1.70
N SER A 301 11.95 -11.24 0.83
CA SER A 301 11.91 -10.27 -0.28
C SER A 301 10.98 -10.70 -1.42
N LEU A 302 10.79 -12.01 -1.61
CA LEU A 302 9.88 -12.54 -2.63
C LEU A 302 8.41 -12.43 -2.22
N ILE A 303 8.06 -12.95 -1.05
CA ILE A 303 6.68 -13.01 -0.57
C ILE A 303 6.26 -11.68 0.06
N GLY A 304 7.19 -11.00 0.72
CA GLY A 304 6.92 -9.87 1.59
C GLY A 304 7.14 -10.23 3.06
N GLY A 305 7.15 -9.21 3.90
CA GLY A 305 7.39 -9.37 5.33
C GLY A 305 7.61 -8.04 6.05
N GLY A 306 7.90 -8.12 7.35
CA GLY A 306 8.13 -6.96 8.20
C GLY A 306 7.55 -7.19 9.60
N ASN A 307 8.34 -6.91 10.63
CA ASN A 307 7.83 -6.87 12.00
C ASN A 307 7.10 -5.53 12.19
N GLY A 308 5.77 -5.56 12.33
CA GLY A 308 4.95 -4.36 12.52
C GLY A 308 4.18 -3.98 11.25
N LEU A 309 4.83 -3.32 10.28
CA LEU A 309 4.21 -2.97 9.00
C LEU A 309 4.47 -4.06 7.94
N PRO A 310 3.45 -4.82 7.49
CA PRO A 310 3.61 -5.80 6.42
C PRO A 310 3.97 -5.08 5.11
N ARG A 311 5.07 -5.49 4.48
CA ARG A 311 5.52 -4.92 3.21
C ARG A 311 5.27 -5.88 2.05
N PRO A 312 4.76 -5.39 0.90
CA PRO A 312 4.67 -6.17 -0.32
C PRO A 312 6.04 -6.70 -0.76
N GLY A 313 6.11 -7.99 -1.10
CA GLY A 313 7.29 -8.58 -1.73
C GLY A 313 7.26 -8.48 -3.27
N ALA A 314 8.30 -8.98 -3.93
CA ALA A 314 8.41 -8.98 -5.40
C ALA A 314 7.19 -9.62 -6.10
N VAL A 315 6.59 -10.66 -5.51
CA VAL A 315 5.37 -11.30 -6.03
C VAL A 315 4.19 -10.32 -6.05
N SER A 316 4.05 -9.52 -4.99
CA SER A 316 2.97 -8.53 -4.88
C SER A 316 3.23 -7.34 -5.81
N LEU A 317 4.48 -6.88 -5.90
CA LEU A 317 4.87 -5.79 -6.81
C LEU A 317 4.67 -6.17 -8.29
N ALA A 318 4.80 -7.45 -8.64
CA ALA A 318 4.51 -7.98 -9.98
C ALA A 318 3.01 -8.16 -10.28
N HIS A 319 2.11 -7.68 -9.42
CA HIS A 319 0.66 -7.84 -9.61
C HIS A 319 0.22 -7.31 -10.98
N ARG A 320 -0.58 -8.09 -11.72
CA ARG A 320 -1.00 -7.83 -13.12
C ARG A 320 0.15 -7.60 -14.12
N GLY A 321 1.37 -7.97 -13.75
CA GLY A 321 2.56 -7.85 -14.57
C GLY A 321 3.35 -9.14 -14.66
N VAL A 322 4.66 -9.01 -14.72
CA VAL A 322 5.60 -10.11 -14.97
C VAL A 322 6.53 -10.26 -13.78
N LEU A 323 6.53 -11.44 -13.18
CA LEU A 323 7.57 -11.86 -12.24
C LEU A 323 8.55 -12.81 -12.95
N PHE A 324 9.81 -12.39 -13.07
CA PHE A 324 10.88 -13.21 -13.64
C PHE A 324 11.80 -13.76 -12.55
N LEU A 325 11.92 -15.10 -12.50
CA LEU A 325 12.79 -15.80 -11.56
C LEU A 325 13.95 -16.46 -12.31
N ASP A 326 15.11 -15.79 -12.34
CA ASP A 326 16.32 -16.38 -12.92
C ASP A 326 16.92 -17.39 -11.95
N ARG A 327 16.91 -18.67 -12.34
CA ARG A 327 17.32 -19.84 -11.52
C ARG A 327 16.48 -19.90 -10.24
N ALA A 328 15.48 -20.79 -10.17
CA ALA A 328 14.67 -20.96 -8.96
C ALA A 328 15.53 -20.86 -7.69
N CYS A 329 15.23 -19.88 -6.83
CA CYS A 329 15.88 -19.69 -5.54
C CYS A 329 15.96 -21.05 -4.85
N LYS A 330 17.17 -21.54 -4.58
CA LYS A 330 17.37 -22.80 -3.88
C LYS A 330 17.00 -22.61 -2.41
N THR A 331 15.72 -22.67 -2.09
CA THR A 331 15.25 -22.78 -0.71
C THR A 331 15.09 -24.27 -0.39
N GLY A 332 15.93 -24.77 0.52
CA GLY A 332 15.79 -26.03 1.27
C GLY A 332 15.21 -27.25 0.54
N GLY A 333 16.09 -28.17 0.11
CA GLY A 333 15.77 -29.60 0.13
C GLY A 333 14.71 -30.13 -0.85
N MET A 334 14.58 -29.60 -2.06
CA MET A 334 13.92 -30.34 -3.14
C MET A 334 14.58 -30.05 -4.49
N ARG A 335 15.29 -31.06 -5.03
CA ARG A 335 15.91 -31.04 -6.35
C ARG A 335 14.82 -31.15 -7.43
N TYR A 336 14.30 -30.03 -7.92
CA TYR A 336 13.75 -29.97 -9.27
C TYR A 336 14.06 -28.61 -9.93
N ARG A 337 14.58 -28.66 -11.16
CA ARG A 337 14.91 -27.49 -12.00
C ARG A 337 13.61 -26.86 -12.51
N TRP A 338 13.35 -25.60 -12.17
CA TRP A 338 12.23 -24.84 -12.74
C TRP A 338 12.62 -23.37 -12.95
N ALA A 339 12.08 -22.73 -13.99
CA ALA A 339 12.13 -21.29 -14.23
C ALA A 339 10.74 -20.84 -14.70
N SER A 340 9.88 -20.44 -13.76
CA SER A 340 8.48 -20.09 -14.07
C SER A 340 8.32 -18.57 -14.13
N VAL A 341 7.82 -18.07 -15.26
CA VAL A 341 7.23 -16.74 -15.39
C VAL A 341 5.78 -16.86 -14.92
N ILE A 342 5.47 -16.23 -13.79
CA ILE A 342 4.12 -16.24 -13.22
C ILE A 342 3.41 -14.96 -13.68
N ASN A 343 2.31 -15.13 -14.41
CA ASN A 343 1.44 -14.05 -14.88
C ASN A 343 0.17 -13.99 -14.00
N ALA A 344 0.00 -12.95 -13.20
CA ALA A 344 -1.14 -12.82 -12.30
C ALA A 344 -2.39 -12.25 -13.03
N ARG A 345 -3.02 -13.03 -13.92
CA ARG A 345 -4.32 -12.68 -14.53
C ARG A 345 -5.30 -13.85 -14.42
N GLN A 346 -6.23 -13.78 -13.47
CA GLN A 346 -7.35 -14.74 -13.37
C GLN A 346 -8.63 -14.13 -13.94
N ARG A 347 -9.21 -14.74 -14.99
CA ARG A 347 -10.63 -14.62 -15.33
C ARG A 347 -11.27 -16.00 -15.23
N ALA A 348 -12.35 -16.11 -14.47
CA ALA A 348 -13.14 -17.33 -14.35
C ALA A 348 -14.14 -17.45 -15.51
N ARG A 349 -14.31 -18.65 -16.08
CA ARG A 349 -15.56 -19.18 -16.68
C ARG A 349 -15.46 -20.69 -17.00
N PRO A 350 -16.60 -21.40 -17.15
CA PRO A 350 -16.75 -22.82 -16.78
C PRO A 350 -16.33 -23.82 -17.87
N SER A 351 -16.06 -25.03 -17.40
CA SER A 351 -15.59 -26.20 -18.15
C SER A 351 -16.68 -26.96 -18.91
N SER A 352 -16.32 -27.54 -20.06
CA SER A 352 -16.79 -28.87 -20.49
C SER A 352 -15.88 -29.49 -21.57
N SER A 353 -15.38 -30.71 -21.27
CA SER A 353 -14.97 -31.85 -22.15
C SER A 353 -14.22 -31.57 -23.47
N GLY A 354 -13.13 -32.24 -23.87
CA GLY A 354 -12.40 -33.44 -23.45
C GLY A 354 -11.44 -33.86 -24.59
N ALA A 355 -10.45 -34.71 -24.27
CA ALA A 355 -9.38 -35.31 -25.12
C ALA A 355 -8.05 -34.50 -25.27
N GLY A 356 -6.93 -35.11 -24.85
CA GLY A 356 -5.58 -34.52 -24.77
C GLY A 356 -4.66 -34.80 -25.99
N PRO A 357 -3.32 -34.64 -25.91
CA PRO A 357 -2.48 -34.28 -24.75
C PRO A 357 -1.55 -33.06 -24.96
N LEU A 358 -1.34 -32.30 -23.88
CA LEU A 358 -0.13 -31.52 -23.55
C LEU A 358 -0.29 -31.19 -22.06
N VAL A 359 0.47 -31.86 -21.19
CA VAL A 359 0.29 -31.73 -19.74
C VAL A 359 0.93 -30.41 -19.29
N CYS A 360 0.11 -29.36 -19.31
CA CYS A 360 0.36 -28.12 -18.60
C CYS A 360 -0.11 -28.32 -17.16
N SER A 361 0.81 -28.59 -16.23
CA SER A 361 0.47 -28.64 -14.81
C SER A 361 0.28 -27.21 -14.30
N ALA A 362 -0.98 -26.75 -14.28
CA ALA A 362 -1.37 -25.50 -13.65
C ALA A 362 -1.33 -25.66 -12.13
N VAL A 363 -0.36 -25.04 -11.46
CA VAL A 363 -0.43 -24.88 -9.99
C VAL A 363 -1.37 -23.71 -9.72
N ARG A 364 -2.56 -24.04 -9.22
CA ARG A 364 -3.58 -23.09 -8.78
C ARG A 364 -3.14 -22.49 -7.44
N TRP A 365 -2.84 -21.20 -7.39
CA TRP A 365 -2.91 -20.46 -6.13
C TRP A 365 -4.30 -19.82 -6.04
N SER A 366 -5.16 -20.39 -5.20
CA SER A 366 -6.42 -19.77 -4.80
C SER A 366 -6.32 -19.33 -3.34
N ALA A 367 -6.26 -18.03 -3.08
CA ALA A 367 -6.85 -17.50 -1.86
C ALA A 367 -8.36 -17.51 -2.08
N ALA A 368 -9.07 -18.45 -1.44
CA ALA A 368 -10.53 -18.50 -1.50
C ALA A 368 -11.12 -17.27 -0.79
N PRO A 369 -12.29 -16.75 -1.22
CA PRO A 369 -12.88 -15.54 -0.67
C PRO A 369 -13.40 -15.78 0.76
N ALA A 370 -12.98 -14.93 1.69
CA ALA A 370 -13.37 -14.97 3.09
C ALA A 370 -14.82 -14.48 3.30
N ARG A 371 -15.80 -15.31 2.95
CA ARG A 371 -17.14 -15.29 3.56
C ARG A 371 -17.43 -16.63 4.22
N ARG A 372 -16.85 -16.86 5.40
CA ARG A 372 -17.47 -17.59 6.52
C ARG A 372 -16.55 -17.58 7.74
N HIS A 373 -17.12 -17.06 8.82
CA HIS A 373 -16.53 -16.81 10.12
C HIS A 373 -15.97 -18.05 10.83
N ARG A 374 -14.98 -17.80 11.70
CA ARG A 374 -14.69 -18.47 12.98
C ARG A 374 -14.30 -19.96 12.89
N ARG A 375 -13.05 -20.25 12.50
CA ARG A 375 -12.29 -21.44 12.96
C ARG A 375 -10.78 -21.48 12.60
N CYS A 376 -10.22 -20.44 11.96
CA CYS A 376 -8.83 -20.46 11.49
C CYS A 376 -7.74 -20.15 12.54
N VAL A 377 -8.08 -19.76 13.77
CA VAL A 377 -7.05 -19.50 14.81
C VAL A 377 -6.39 -20.79 15.33
N ALA A 378 -6.96 -21.97 15.04
CA ALA A 378 -6.38 -23.26 15.45
C ALA A 378 -5.45 -23.92 14.39
N ALA A 379 -5.45 -23.44 13.14
CA ALA A 379 -4.69 -24.08 12.06
C ALA A 379 -3.22 -23.63 11.99
N SER A 380 -2.87 -22.49 12.58
CA SER A 380 -1.48 -22.03 12.70
C SER A 380 -0.66 -22.77 13.77
N ALA A 381 -1.32 -23.41 14.75
CA ALA A 381 -0.66 -24.22 15.77
C ALA A 381 -0.38 -25.67 15.31
N GLY A 382 -1.24 -26.25 14.45
CA GLY A 382 -1.09 -27.62 13.96
C GLY A 382 0.05 -27.80 12.93
N ALA A 383 0.38 -26.75 12.15
CA ALA A 383 1.47 -26.80 11.18
C ALA A 383 2.86 -26.77 11.83
N ALA A 384 2.98 -26.24 13.06
CA ALA A 384 4.23 -26.27 13.82
C ALA A 384 4.50 -27.64 14.48
N ALA A 385 3.46 -28.38 14.86
CA ALA A 385 3.60 -29.69 15.50
C ALA A 385 3.95 -30.82 14.51
N ALA A 386 3.40 -30.81 13.29
CA ALA A 386 3.66 -31.86 12.30
C ALA A 386 5.07 -31.80 11.66
N TRP A 387 5.83 -30.72 11.89
CA TRP A 387 7.19 -30.54 11.38
C TRP A 387 8.28 -30.81 12.43
N GLY A 388 7.90 -31.08 13.69
CA GLY A 388 8.83 -31.45 14.76
C GLY A 388 9.26 -32.92 14.76
N GLU A 389 8.48 -33.83 14.16
CA GLU A 389 8.76 -35.28 14.19
C GLU A 389 9.61 -35.80 13.01
N ALA A 390 9.95 -34.96 12.01
CA ALA A 390 10.78 -35.37 10.87
C ALA A 390 12.26 -34.99 10.99
N ALA A 391 12.70 -34.53 12.17
CA ALA A 391 14.09 -34.16 12.47
C ALA A 391 14.75 -35.05 13.54
N GLY A 392 14.27 -36.29 13.70
CA GLY A 392 14.91 -37.33 14.52
C GLY A 392 14.83 -38.68 13.81
N GLY A 393 15.92 -39.08 13.17
CA GLY A 393 16.06 -40.35 12.44
C GLY A 393 17.33 -40.38 11.62
#